data_AF-A0A372ZNC4-F1
#
_entry.id   AF-A0A372ZNC4-F1
#
_cell.length_a   1.000
_cell.length_b   1.000
_cell.length_c   1.000
_cell.angle_alpha   90.00
_cell.angle_beta   90.00
_cell.angle_gamma   90.00
#
_symmetry.space_group_name_H-M   'P 1'
#
loop_
_entity.id
_entity.type
_entity.pdbx_description
1 polymer ?
#
loop_
_entity_poly.entity_id
_entity_poly.type
_entity_poly.pdbx_seq_one_letter_code
_entity_poly.pdbx_strand_id
1 'polypeptide(L)'
;MPRTLVVTNDFPPRQGGIETFVHAMTERFAPDGVVVYTSSTPGAAAFDSALPYPVVRDPSRTLLPTRRVTARAVEPAFQYDCASAWFGVATALGAGGRTL
;
A
#
# COMPACT_ATOMS: atom_id res chain seq x y z
N MET A 1 -13.27 -10.33 8.43
CA MET A 1 -11.89 -10.85 8.59
C MET A 1 -10.99 -9.68 8.99
N PRO A 2 -9.89 -9.88 9.72
CA PRO A 2 -8.93 -8.81 9.96
C PRO A 2 -8.37 -8.28 8.63
N ARG A 3 -8.42 -6.96 8.42
CA ARG A 3 -7.96 -6.32 7.18
C ARG A 3 -6.45 -6.15 7.18
N THR A 4 -5.82 -6.31 6.02
CA THR A 4 -4.37 -6.11 5.84
C THR A 4 -4.08 -4.79 5.14
N LEU A 5 -3.13 -4.01 5.68
CA LEU A 5 -2.56 -2.85 4.98
C LEU A 5 -1.37 -3.30 4.12
N VAL A 6 -1.45 -3.13 2.81
CA VAL A 6 -0.33 -3.38 1.90
C VAL A 6 0.45 -2.10 1.70
N VAL A 7 1.71 -2.07 2.10
CA VAL A 7 2.61 -0.92 1.92
C VAL A 7 3.60 -1.23 0.81
N THR A 8 3.60 -0.45 -0.27
CA THR A 8 4.46 -0.69 -1.44
C THR A 8 4.81 0.59 -2.19
N ASN A 9 6.00 0.66 -2.79
CA ASN A 9 6.30 1.69 -3.80
C ASN A 9 5.68 1.37 -5.16
N ASP A 10 5.48 0.09 -5.41
CA ASP A 10 5.30 -0.50 -6.72
C ASP A 10 3.87 -0.99 -6.82
N PHE A 11 3.01 -0.13 -7.36
CA PHE A 11 1.60 -0.44 -7.61
C PHE A 11 1.17 0.21 -8.94
N PRO A 12 0.23 -0.39 -9.70
CA PRO A 12 -0.26 0.21 -10.94
C PRO A 12 -0.84 1.62 -10.72
N PRO A 13 -1.03 2.45 -11.77
CA PRO A 13 -0.91 2.15 -13.21
C PRO A 13 0.52 2.08 -13.76
N ARG A 14 1.55 2.27 -12.94
CA ARG A 14 2.93 2.03 -13.37
C ARG A 14 3.06 0.57 -13.80
N GLN A 15 3.70 0.34 -14.95
CA GLN A 15 3.92 -1.00 -15.48
C GLN A 15 5.29 -1.53 -15.05
N GLY A 16 5.29 -2.74 -14.51
CA GLY A 16 6.49 -3.46 -14.11
C GLY A 16 6.14 -4.76 -13.42
N GLY A 17 7.12 -5.67 -13.30
CA GLY A 17 6.88 -7.01 -12.77
C GLY A 17 6.44 -7.01 -11.31
N ILE A 18 6.97 -6.08 -10.50
CA ILE A 18 6.61 -5.94 -9.09
C ILE A 18 5.21 -5.37 -8.96
N GLU A 19 4.88 -4.31 -9.70
CA GLU A 19 3.56 -3.70 -9.73
C GLU A 19 2.49 -4.73 -10.08
N THR A 20 2.74 -5.53 -11.14
CA THR A 20 1.85 -6.63 -11.53
C THR A 20 1.74 -7.69 -10.43
N PHE A 21 2.86 -8.07 -9.81
CA PHE A 21 2.87 -9.07 -8.74
C PHE A 21 2.07 -8.61 -7.51
N VAL A 22 2.32 -7.39 -7.02
CA VAL A 22 1.64 -6.85 -5.84
C VAL A 22 0.15 -6.68 -6.13
N HIS A 23 -0.22 -6.20 -7.33
CA HIS A 23 -1.62 -6.10 -7.74
C HIS A 23 -2.31 -7.47 -7.79
N ALA A 24 -1.68 -8.47 -8.41
CA ALA A 24 -2.22 -9.84 -8.45
C ALA A 24 -2.34 -10.47 -7.05
N MET A 25 -1.51 -10.05 -6.09
CA MET A 25 -1.63 -10.45 -4.70
C MET A 25 -2.80 -9.75 -4.00
N THR A 26 -3.01 -8.44 -4.21
CA THR A 26 -4.14 -7.71 -3.60
C THR A 26 -5.49 -8.18 -4.13
N GLU A 27 -5.57 -8.61 -5.39
CA GLU A 27 -6.77 -9.21 -5.99
C GLU A 27 -7.20 -10.54 -5.34
N ARG A 28 -6.33 -11.22 -4.58
CA ARG A 28 -6.66 -12.48 -3.89
C ARG A 28 -7.32 -12.28 -2.53
N PHE A 29 -7.32 -11.06 -2.01
CA PHE A 29 -8.05 -10.76 -0.78
C PHE A 29 -9.55 -10.70 -1.05
N ALA A 30 -10.35 -10.95 -0.02
CA ALA A 30 -11.75 -10.53 -0.05
C ALA A 30 -11.82 -9.00 -0.31
N PRO A 31 -12.86 -8.48 -0.98
CA PRO A 31 -12.96 -7.04 -1.30
C PRO A 31 -12.79 -6.12 -0.08
N ASP A 32 -13.26 -6.56 1.08
CA ASP A 32 -13.13 -5.84 2.34
C ASP A 32 -11.90 -6.25 3.16
N GLY A 33 -11.02 -7.10 2.62
CA GLY A 33 -9.88 -7.69 3.31
C GLY A 33 -8.55 -6.94 3.15
N VAL A 34 -8.48 -5.94 2.27
CA VAL A 34 -7.24 -5.25 1.92
C VAL A 34 -7.40 -3.75 1.75
N VAL A 35 -6.36 -3.00 2.14
CA VAL A 35 -6.16 -1.59 1.78
C VAL A 35 -4.72 -1.44 1.29
N VAL A 36 -4.50 -0.65 0.24
CA VAL A 36 -3.17 -0.39 -0.28
C VAL A 36 -2.73 1.02 0.08
N TYR A 37 -1.54 1.18 0.66
CA TYR A 37 -0.85 2.46 0.82
C TYR A 37 0.40 2.47 -0.07
N THR A 38 0.45 3.42 -1.01
CA THR A 38 1.48 3.42 -2.05
C THR A 38 1.85 4.82 -2.53
N SER A 39 2.92 4.92 -3.34
CA SER A 39 3.42 6.17 -3.89
C SER A 39 2.48 6.76 -4.97
N SER A 40 2.57 8.07 -5.19
CA SER A 40 1.82 8.75 -6.26
C SER A 40 2.39 8.42 -7.64
N THR A 41 1.51 8.27 -8.63
CA THR A 41 1.87 8.10 -10.03
C THR A 41 0.79 8.71 -10.94
N PRO A 42 1.12 9.24 -12.14
CA PRO A 42 0.13 9.74 -13.08
C PRO A 42 -0.93 8.69 -13.43
N GLY A 43 -2.17 9.10 -13.56
CA GLY A 43 -3.31 8.21 -13.88
C GLY A 43 -3.82 7.37 -12.71
N ALA A 44 -3.22 7.47 -11.52
CA ALA A 44 -3.60 6.67 -10.36
C ALA A 44 -5.09 6.76 -10.01
N ALA A 45 -5.68 7.95 -10.00
CA ALA A 45 -7.08 8.12 -9.60
C ALA A 45 -8.07 7.31 -10.46
N ALA A 46 -7.84 7.26 -11.78
CA ALA A 46 -8.70 6.49 -12.68
C ALA A 46 -8.54 4.98 -12.44
N PHE A 47 -7.31 4.50 -12.25
CA PHE A 47 -7.05 3.10 -11.92
C PHE A 47 -7.65 2.71 -10.57
N ASP A 48 -7.38 3.51 -9.53
CA ASP A 48 -7.79 3.24 -8.16
C ASP A 48 -9.32 3.20 -8.02
N SER A 49 -10.04 4.04 -8.76
CA SER A 49 -11.52 4.05 -8.76
C SER A 49 -12.17 2.78 -9.33
N ALA A 50 -11.43 1.99 -10.10
CA ALA A 50 -11.92 0.74 -10.69
C ALA A 50 -11.70 -0.49 -9.77
N LEU A 51 -10.97 -0.32 -8.67
CA LEU A 51 -10.64 -1.41 -7.76
C LEU A 51 -11.75 -1.63 -6.73
N PRO A 52 -11.96 -2.88 -6.28
CA PRO A 52 -12.98 -3.20 -5.27
C PRO A 52 -12.52 -2.91 -3.84
N TYR A 53 -11.35 -2.30 -3.65
CA TYR A 53 -10.73 -2.01 -2.35
C TYR A 53 -10.03 -0.64 -2.34
N PRO A 54 -9.85 -0.02 -1.16
CA PRO A 54 -9.26 1.31 -1.08
C PRO A 54 -7.76 1.33 -1.43
N VAL A 55 -7.34 2.35 -2.17
CA VAL A 55 -5.94 2.70 -2.41
C VAL A 55 -5.68 4.11 -1.92
N VAL A 56 -4.74 4.25 -0.99
CA VAL A 56 -4.31 5.52 -0.40
C VAL A 56 -2.95 5.89 -0.99
N ARG A 57 -2.92 7.01 -1.71
CA ARG A 57 -1.70 7.52 -2.36
C ARG A 57 -1.00 8.53 -1.47
N ASP A 58 0.24 8.24 -1.07
CA ASP A 58 1.12 9.27 -0.53
C ASP A 58 1.45 10.27 -1.66
N PRO A 59 1.51 11.58 -1.38
CA PRO A 59 1.90 12.57 -2.40
C PRO A 59 3.30 12.34 -2.97
N SER A 60 4.18 11.61 -2.27
CA SER A 60 5.53 11.31 -2.73
C SER A 60 5.54 10.31 -3.88
N ARG A 61 6.44 10.53 -4.85
CA ARG A 61 6.70 9.58 -5.95
C ARG A 61 7.44 8.31 -5.52
N THR A 62 7.99 8.31 -4.31
CA THR A 62 8.68 7.19 -3.70
C THR A 62 8.50 7.25 -2.18
N LEU A 63 8.05 6.16 -1.60
CA LEU A 63 8.02 5.90 -0.17
C LEU A 63 9.43 5.51 0.30
N LEU A 64 9.99 6.33 1.19
CA LEU A 64 11.26 6.07 1.85
C LEU A 64 10.99 5.72 3.33
N PRO A 65 11.87 4.91 3.98
CA PRO A 65 11.73 4.52 5.39
C PRO A 65 12.01 5.70 6.33
N THR A 66 11.11 6.66 6.33
CA THR A 66 11.18 7.88 7.12
C THR A 66 10.04 7.90 8.12
N ARG A 67 10.23 8.57 9.25
CA ARG A 67 9.18 8.74 10.27
C ARG A 67 7.89 9.33 9.69
N ARG A 68 8.00 10.24 8.71
CA ARG A 68 6.85 10.82 8.01
C ARG A 68 6.03 9.75 7.29
N VAL A 69 6.68 8.88 6.52
CA VAL A 69 6.00 7.81 5.77
C VAL A 69 5.41 6.79 6.72
N THR A 70 6.11 6.43 7.81
CA THR A 70 5.54 5.55 8.85
C THR A 70 4.27 6.16 9.45
N ALA A 71 4.30 7.43 9.87
CA ALA A 71 3.13 8.10 10.43
C ALA A 71 1.95 8.16 9.44
N ARG A 72 2.25 8.42 8.16
CA ARG A 72 1.25 8.44 7.08
C ARG A 72 0.69 7.07 6.72
N ALA A 73 1.46 6.00 6.87
CA ALA A 73 0.98 4.63 6.69
C ALA A 73 0.10 4.16 7.86
N VAL A 74 0.39 4.65 9.06
CA VAL A 74 -0.39 4.35 10.27
C VAL A 74 -1.79 4.97 10.24
N GLU A 75 -1.95 6.14 9.64
CA GLU A 75 -3.25 6.81 9.47
C GLU A 75 -4.31 5.92 8.78
N PRO A 76 -4.09 5.37 7.56
CA PRO A 76 -5.03 4.44 6.95
C PRO A 76 -5.10 3.10 7.69
N ALA A 77 -4.03 2.65 8.33
CA ALA A 77 -4.08 1.42 9.14
C ALA A 77 -5.17 1.52 10.22
N PHE A 78 -5.23 2.66 10.92
CA PHE A 78 -6.26 2.93 11.92
C PHE A 78 -7.63 3.24 11.29
N GLN A 79 -7.67 4.08 10.26
CA GLN A 79 -8.93 4.48 9.60
C GLN A 79 -9.71 3.27 9.06
N TYR A 80 -9.01 2.25 8.57
CA TYR A 80 -9.61 1.07 7.97
C TYR A 80 -9.58 -0.16 8.90
N ASP A 81 -9.24 -0.02 10.18
CA ASP A 81 -9.16 -1.14 11.13
C ASP A 81 -8.28 -2.30 10.63
N CYS A 82 -7.12 -1.98 10.06
CA CYS A 82 -6.15 -2.97 9.62
C CYS A 82 -5.47 -3.63 10.83
N ALA A 83 -5.54 -4.95 10.92
CA ALA A 83 -4.92 -5.72 12.01
C ALA A 83 -3.50 -6.22 11.67
N SER A 84 -3.10 -6.13 10.40
CA SER A 84 -1.80 -6.57 9.92
C SER A 84 -1.30 -5.64 8.81
N ALA A 85 0.01 -5.68 8.56
CA ALA A 85 0.64 -5.00 7.43
C ALA A 85 1.48 -5.98 6.60
N TRP A 86 1.42 -5.85 5.28
CA TRP A 86 2.26 -6.56 4.33
C TRP A 86 3.09 -5.56 3.52
N PHE A 87 4.42 -5.73 3.54
CA PHE A 87 5.33 -4.92 2.73
C PHE A 87 5.54 -5.61 1.39
N GLY A 88 4.93 -5.05 0.32
CA GLY A 88 4.83 -5.69 -1.01
C GLY A 88 6.17 -5.99 -1.67
N VAL A 89 7.22 -5.30 -1.25
CA VAL A 89 8.62 -5.65 -1.48
C VAL A 89 9.37 -5.38 -0.18
N ALA A 90 10.32 -6.24 0.15
CA ALA A 90 11.33 -6.00 1.18
C ALA A 90 12.29 -4.86 0.73
N THR A 91 11.75 -3.68 0.48
CA THR A 91 12.54 -2.45 0.42
C THR A 91 12.85 -2.04 1.86
N ALA A 92 13.81 -1.12 2.03
CA ALA A 92 14.23 -0.62 3.35
C ALA A 92 13.07 -0.13 4.26
N LEU A 93 11.85 0.04 3.73
CA LEU A 93 10.59 0.23 4.47
C LEU A 93 10.38 -0.79 5.60
N GLY A 94 10.75 -2.07 5.40
CA GLY A 94 10.62 -3.11 6.42
C GLY A 94 11.72 -3.10 7.49
N ALA A 95 12.84 -2.42 7.23
CA ALA A 95 14.05 -2.46 8.09
C ALA A 95 14.16 -1.25 9.04
N GLY A 96 13.29 -0.24 8.91
CA GLY A 96 13.34 1.02 9.68
C GLY A 96 12.46 1.07 10.93
N GLY A 97 11.75 -0.02 11.27
CA GLY A 97 10.81 -0.04 12.39
C GLY A 97 11.49 -0.30 13.74
N ARG A 98 11.42 0.66 14.67
CA ARG A 98 11.35 0.30 16.09
C ARG A 98 9.99 -0.36 16.30
N THR A 99 9.99 -1.53 16.92
CA THR A 99 8.81 -2.27 17.37
C THR A 99 7.79 -1.29 17.98
N LEU A 100 6.54 -1.37 17.51
CA LEU A 100 5.40 -0.67 18.12
C LEU A 100 5.22 -1.10 19.57
#